data_AF-A0AAU8MZR0-F1
#
_entry.id   AF-A0AAU8MZR0-F1
#
_cell.length_a   1.000
_cell.length_b   1.000
_cell.length_c   1.000
_cell.angle_alpha   90.00
_cell.angle_beta   90.00
_cell.angle_gamma   90.00
#
_symmetry.space_group_name_H-M   'P 1'
#
loop_
_entity.id
_entity.type
_entity.pdbx_description
1 polymer ?
#
loop_
_entity_poly.entity_id
_entity_poly.type
_entity_poly.pdbx_seq_one_letter_code
_entity_poly.pdbx_strand_id
1 'polypeptide(L)'
;MSATHATTTASAPVRDDGRHDFDFLHGRWQVRNERLRERLAGSDDWEIFPALQTCAPVLGGLGNVDAFLSDWSRAGAEDGFEGMTLRLFNPERRQWSIYWAGSHDGVLEPPVVGAYRDGVGTFEGELEHAGRPVRARFVWSGISAHTAHWHQQFSVDGGASWETNWHMWLRRCDDDGRLLHQDAVIELRRYRLHPGRRDELIELFEREFVESQEAVGMHLIGQFRDLDDPDRYTWIRGFPDHTVRRSALEGFYGGPTWKRHREAANATMLDSDDVLMLKPAWPGSSFAAARQARAAPGAADEAAQGRILAGVCALNQAGVAGFAATFEREFVPVLRAVGAELLGVYLSDDTPNKFPRLPVREDGPHLVWFARVGDAAAAARLQADPVWRARWAQAEREALREPPQWLRLAPTPRSELRA
;
A
#
# COMPACT_ATOMS: atom_id res chain seq x y z
N MET A 1 -4.38 25.89 -58.24
CA MET A 1 -4.85 25.07 -57.10
C MET A 1 -3.78 25.18 -56.02
N SER A 2 -3.98 26.11 -55.08
CA SER A 2 -3.02 26.39 -54.00
C SER A 2 -3.25 25.42 -52.85
N ALA A 3 -2.19 24.74 -52.41
CA ALA A 3 -2.18 23.89 -51.23
C ALA A 3 -1.88 24.75 -50.00
N THR A 4 -2.82 24.80 -49.06
CA THR A 4 -2.68 25.42 -47.75
C THR A 4 -1.96 24.43 -46.83
N HIS A 5 -0.72 24.74 -46.43
CA HIS A 5 -0.06 24.04 -45.33
C HIS A 5 -0.55 24.60 -44.01
N ALA A 6 -1.28 23.79 -43.24
CA ALA A 6 -1.55 24.07 -41.84
C ALA A 6 -0.27 23.83 -41.04
N THR A 7 0.28 24.90 -40.47
CA THR A 7 1.41 24.83 -39.54
C THR A 7 0.88 24.42 -38.18
N THR A 8 1.13 23.18 -37.77
CA THR A 8 0.94 22.75 -36.38
C THR A 8 2.00 23.42 -35.52
N THR A 9 1.60 24.43 -34.75
CA THR A 9 2.45 25.05 -33.72
C THR A 9 2.68 24.04 -32.60
N ALA A 10 3.88 23.49 -32.52
CA ALA A 10 4.33 22.77 -31.34
C ALA A 10 4.34 23.74 -30.14
N SER A 11 3.63 23.41 -29.06
CA SER A 11 3.68 24.19 -27.83
C SER A 11 5.10 24.16 -27.27
N ALA A 12 5.66 25.32 -26.95
CA ALA A 12 6.93 25.40 -26.24
C ALA A 12 6.88 24.56 -24.95
N PRO A 13 7.98 23.90 -24.55
CA PRO A 13 8.01 23.17 -23.30
C PRO A 13 7.69 24.15 -22.16
N VAL A 14 6.68 23.81 -21.36
CA VAL A 14 6.34 24.55 -20.14
C VAL A 14 7.61 24.58 -19.29
N ARG A 15 8.12 25.78 -19.00
CA ARG A 15 9.21 25.93 -18.05
C ARG A 15 8.71 25.47 -16.70
N ASP A 16 9.30 24.41 -16.17
CA ASP A 16 9.05 23.94 -14.81
C ASP A 16 9.67 24.95 -13.82
N ASP A 17 8.84 25.88 -13.35
CA ASP A 17 9.24 26.90 -12.39
C ASP A 17 8.95 26.52 -10.94
N GLY A 18 8.38 25.33 -10.71
CA GLY A 18 7.97 24.80 -9.41
C GLY A 18 6.49 25.02 -9.06
N ARG A 19 5.70 25.70 -9.92
CA ARG A 19 4.28 25.99 -9.64
C ARG A 19 3.37 24.75 -9.63
N HIS A 20 3.86 23.62 -10.12
CA HIS A 20 3.13 22.35 -10.18
C HIS A 20 3.63 21.33 -9.15
N ASP A 21 4.56 21.74 -8.26
CA ASP A 21 5.20 20.85 -7.30
C ASP A 21 4.22 20.15 -6.34
N PHE A 22 3.06 20.76 -6.08
CA PHE A 22 2.01 20.18 -5.24
C PHE A 22 0.85 19.54 -6.02
N ASP A 23 0.90 19.50 -7.36
CA ASP A 23 -0.21 18.97 -8.17
C ASP A 23 -0.48 17.49 -7.88
N PHE A 24 0.54 16.75 -7.42
CA PHE A 24 0.37 15.37 -6.97
C PHE A 24 -0.70 15.28 -5.87
N LEU A 25 -0.84 16.30 -5.00
CA LEU A 25 -1.68 16.27 -3.83
C LEU A 25 -3.18 16.40 -4.17
N HIS A 26 -3.53 16.88 -5.37
CA HIS A 26 -4.93 17.07 -5.76
C HIS A 26 -5.75 15.77 -5.66
N GLY A 27 -7.01 15.87 -5.22
CA GLY A 27 -7.91 14.74 -5.01
C GLY A 27 -7.96 14.27 -3.55
N ARG A 28 -8.33 13.00 -3.35
CA ARG A 28 -8.63 12.43 -2.02
C ARG A 28 -7.53 11.48 -1.54
N TRP A 29 -7.25 11.57 -0.25
CA TRP A 29 -6.18 10.84 0.42
C TRP A 29 -6.64 10.32 1.78
N GLN A 30 -6.40 9.04 2.06
CA GLN A 30 -6.36 8.55 3.43
C GLN A 30 -5.00 8.91 4.04
N VAL A 31 -5.01 9.42 5.26
CA VAL A 31 -3.82 9.87 5.96
C VAL A 31 -3.68 9.11 7.26
N ARG A 32 -2.57 8.39 7.43
CA ARG A 32 -2.16 7.87 8.72
C ARG A 32 -1.33 8.92 9.43
N ASN A 33 -1.66 9.25 10.67
CA ASN A 33 -0.89 10.16 11.51
C ASN A 33 -0.15 9.39 12.60
N GLU A 34 1.11 9.77 12.82
CA GLU A 34 1.85 9.48 14.05
C GLU A 34 2.31 10.84 14.61
N ARG A 35 1.76 11.25 15.74
CA ARG A 35 2.05 12.55 16.38
C ARG A 35 2.58 12.30 17.78
N LEU A 36 3.62 13.01 18.20
CA LEU A 36 4.05 12.97 19.60
C LEU A 36 2.96 13.56 20.49
N ARG A 37 2.60 12.86 21.56
CA ARG A 37 1.67 13.38 22.58
C ARG A 37 2.23 14.62 23.26
N GLU A 38 3.50 14.56 23.64
CA GLU A 38 4.25 15.67 24.21
C GLU A 38 5.48 15.95 23.34
N ARG A 39 5.65 17.21 22.94
CA ARG A 39 6.73 17.64 22.04
C ARG A 39 7.78 18.40 22.83
N LEU A 40 9.03 18.33 22.39
CA LEU A 40 10.19 18.99 23.00
C LEU A 40 10.41 18.56 24.46
N ALA A 41 9.96 17.36 24.82
CA ALA A 41 10.02 16.77 26.15
C ALA A 41 10.92 15.51 26.20
N GLY A 42 11.54 15.13 25.08
CA GLY A 42 12.27 13.86 24.97
C GLY A 42 11.36 12.64 24.98
N SER A 43 10.08 12.82 24.62
CA SER A 43 9.07 11.77 24.59
C SER A 43 9.23 10.84 23.38
N ASP A 44 8.88 9.57 23.56
CA ASP A 44 8.68 8.58 22.51
C ASP A 44 7.24 8.03 22.49
N ASP A 45 6.31 8.72 23.16
CA ASP A 45 4.89 8.38 23.18
C ASP A 45 4.18 9.03 21.98
N TRP A 46 3.94 8.20 20.97
CA TRP A 46 3.25 8.57 19.74
C TRP A 46 1.78 8.17 19.83
N GLU A 47 0.89 9.15 19.65
CA GLU A 47 -0.50 8.87 19.32
C GLU A 47 -0.66 8.65 17.82
N ILE A 48 -1.57 7.74 17.49
CA ILE A 48 -1.81 7.27 16.15
C ILE A 48 -3.28 7.49 15.81
N PHE A 49 -3.56 8.13 14.68
CA PHE A 49 -4.93 8.35 14.24
C PHE A 49 -5.07 8.48 12.71
N PRO A 50 -6.21 8.05 12.13
CA PRO A 50 -6.49 8.21 10.72
C PRO A 50 -7.07 9.60 10.42
N ALA A 51 -6.98 10.05 9.18
CA ALA A 51 -7.70 11.20 8.66
C ALA A 51 -8.02 11.03 7.17
N LEU A 52 -8.98 11.79 6.67
CA LEU A 52 -9.25 11.97 5.25
C LEU A 52 -8.79 13.38 4.85
N GLN A 53 -8.03 13.47 3.76
CA GLN A 53 -7.62 14.73 3.18
C GLN A 53 -8.17 14.88 1.76
N THR A 54 -8.74 16.03 1.44
CA THR A 54 -9.17 16.38 0.07
C THR A 54 -8.51 17.68 -0.34
N CYS A 55 -7.80 17.69 -1.46
CA CYS A 55 -7.05 18.86 -1.94
C CYS A 55 -7.52 19.28 -3.33
N ALA A 56 -7.68 20.58 -3.54
CA ALA A 56 -8.07 21.17 -4.83
C ALA A 56 -7.18 22.37 -5.20
N PRO A 57 -6.85 22.54 -6.49
CA PRO A 57 -6.14 23.72 -6.96
C PRO A 57 -7.03 24.97 -6.84
N VAL A 58 -6.40 26.11 -6.59
CA VAL A 58 -7.05 27.43 -6.56
C VAL A 58 -6.23 28.43 -7.38
N LEU A 59 -6.79 29.63 -7.60
CA LEU A 59 -6.09 30.75 -8.24
C LEU A 59 -5.46 30.41 -9.60
N GLY A 60 -6.13 29.57 -10.40
CA GLY A 60 -5.62 29.15 -11.71
C GLY A 60 -4.33 28.33 -11.66
N GLY A 61 -4.08 27.61 -10.56
CA GLY A 61 -2.89 26.77 -10.36
C GLY A 61 -1.76 27.46 -9.59
N LEU A 62 -1.95 28.69 -9.10
CA LEU A 62 -0.98 29.36 -8.22
C LEU A 62 -1.15 29.02 -6.74
N GLY A 63 -2.08 28.14 -6.41
CA GLY A 63 -2.28 27.65 -5.05
C GLY A 63 -3.08 26.36 -5.00
N ASN A 64 -3.17 25.78 -3.81
CA ASN A 64 -4.14 24.74 -3.49
C ASN A 64 -4.66 24.91 -2.05
N VAL A 65 -5.84 24.36 -1.81
CA VAL A 65 -6.42 24.23 -0.48
C VAL A 65 -6.72 22.76 -0.22
N ASP A 66 -6.35 22.27 0.95
CA ASP A 66 -6.85 20.99 1.44
C ASP A 66 -7.68 21.12 2.71
N ALA A 67 -8.65 20.23 2.84
CA ALA A 67 -9.36 19.96 4.08
C ALA A 67 -8.86 18.63 4.65
N PHE A 68 -8.58 18.60 5.95
CA PHE A 68 -8.13 17.44 6.73
C PHE A 68 -9.20 17.14 7.78
N LEU A 69 -9.75 15.93 7.78
CA LEU A 69 -10.85 15.53 8.65
C LEU A 69 -10.48 14.26 9.42
N SER A 70 -10.65 14.26 10.73
CA SER A 70 -10.37 13.11 11.59
C SER A 70 -11.36 13.03 12.75
N ASP A 71 -11.75 11.82 13.15
CA ASP A 71 -12.50 11.60 14.40
C ASP A 71 -11.59 11.71 15.64
N TRP A 72 -10.28 11.89 15.46
CA TRP A 72 -9.36 12.17 16.55
C TRP A 72 -9.62 13.56 17.12
N SER A 73 -9.65 13.65 18.45
CA SER A 73 -9.83 14.90 19.19
C SER A 73 -8.56 15.27 19.94
N ARG A 74 -8.27 16.56 20.02
CA ARG A 74 -7.27 17.06 20.97
C ARG A 74 -7.72 16.77 22.40
N ALA A 75 -6.75 16.63 23.31
CA ALA A 75 -7.06 16.49 24.74
C ALA A 75 -7.96 17.65 25.21
N GLY A 76 -9.12 17.30 25.76
CA GLY A 76 -10.14 18.26 26.23
C GLY A 76 -11.13 18.75 25.18
N ALA A 77 -11.08 18.25 23.94
CA ALA A 77 -12.10 18.47 22.91
C ALA A 77 -13.06 17.27 22.83
N GLU A 78 -14.35 17.55 22.61
CA GLU A 78 -15.41 16.51 22.48
C GLU A 78 -15.65 16.08 21.03
N ASP A 79 -15.38 16.97 20.06
CA ASP A 79 -15.59 16.73 18.64
C ASP A 79 -14.31 16.30 17.92
N GLY A 80 -14.45 15.69 16.74
CA GLY A 80 -13.33 15.38 15.85
C GLY A 80 -12.54 16.62 15.44
N PHE A 81 -11.39 16.39 14.81
CA PHE A 81 -10.49 17.44 14.39
C PHE A 81 -10.64 17.74 12.89
N GLU A 82 -10.98 18.98 12.58
CA GLU A 82 -10.87 19.55 11.24
C GLU A 82 -9.65 20.47 11.13
N GLY A 83 -8.90 20.33 10.05
CA GLY A 83 -7.80 21.20 9.67
C GLY A 83 -7.90 21.61 8.21
N MET A 84 -7.20 22.68 7.86
CA MET A 84 -7.11 23.18 6.49
C MET A 84 -5.70 23.67 6.21
N THR A 85 -5.17 23.32 5.04
CA THR A 85 -3.94 23.93 4.53
C THR A 85 -4.23 24.82 3.33
N LEU A 86 -3.73 26.05 3.34
CA LEU A 86 -3.63 26.90 2.15
C LEU A 86 -2.17 26.94 1.70
N ARG A 87 -1.90 26.59 0.44
CA ARG A 87 -0.57 26.72 -0.18
C ARG A 87 -0.61 27.72 -1.32
N LEU A 88 0.35 28.64 -1.34
CA LEU A 88 0.45 29.69 -2.35
C LEU A 88 1.86 29.69 -2.97
N PHE A 89 1.93 29.69 -4.30
CA PHE A 89 3.17 29.81 -5.03
C PHE A 89 3.49 31.27 -5.35
N ASN A 90 4.73 31.68 -5.10
CA ASN A 90 5.26 32.97 -5.50
C ASN A 90 6.13 32.81 -6.78
N PRO A 91 5.69 33.30 -7.95
CA PRO A 91 6.44 33.14 -9.20
C PRO A 91 7.79 33.87 -9.24
N GLU A 92 7.93 34.99 -8.52
CA GLU A 92 9.18 35.76 -8.50
C GLU A 92 10.27 35.03 -7.70
N ARG A 93 9.89 34.49 -6.54
CA ARG A 93 10.81 33.77 -5.64
C ARG A 93 10.93 32.29 -5.96
N ARG A 94 9.99 31.75 -6.76
CA ARG A 94 9.86 30.31 -7.08
C ARG A 94 9.79 29.46 -5.81
N GLN A 95 8.94 29.89 -4.88
CA GLN A 95 8.77 29.27 -3.57
C GLN A 95 7.29 29.17 -3.23
N TRP A 96 6.96 28.15 -2.44
CA TRP A 96 5.65 28.00 -1.83
C TRP A 96 5.65 28.49 -0.40
N SER A 97 4.54 29.10 -0.01
CA SER A 97 4.17 29.35 1.39
C SER A 97 3.05 28.39 1.78
N ILE A 98 3.15 27.76 2.95
CA ILE A 98 2.19 26.78 3.48
C ILE A 98 1.62 27.36 4.78
N TYR A 99 0.32 27.60 4.81
CA TYR A 99 -0.43 28.11 5.95
C TYR A 99 -1.35 27.01 6.48
N TRP A 100 -1.34 26.79 7.78
CA TRP A 100 -2.21 25.83 8.45
C TRP A 100 -3.28 26.57 9.27
N ALA A 101 -4.48 25.99 9.34
CA ALA A 101 -5.52 26.38 10.28
C ALA A 101 -6.20 25.13 10.85
N GLY A 102 -6.64 25.20 12.11
CA GLY A 102 -7.36 24.10 12.75
C GLY A 102 -8.63 24.56 13.46
N SER A 103 -9.63 23.68 13.52
CA SER A 103 -10.92 23.87 14.20
C SER A 103 -10.85 24.32 15.67
N HIS A 104 -9.72 24.13 16.34
CA HIS A 104 -9.51 24.57 17.73
C HIS A 104 -9.52 26.10 17.93
N ASP A 105 -9.18 26.89 16.92
CA ASP A 105 -9.07 28.35 17.02
C ASP A 105 -9.50 29.09 15.73
N GLY A 106 -9.52 28.40 14.58
CA GLY A 106 -9.92 28.97 13.30
C GLY A 106 -8.92 30.01 12.75
N VAL A 107 -7.67 30.00 13.22
CA VAL A 107 -6.65 30.98 12.84
C VAL A 107 -5.72 30.41 11.79
N LEU A 108 -5.42 31.19 10.74
CA LEU A 108 -4.32 30.89 9.82
C LEU A 108 -2.98 31.23 10.51
N GLU A 109 -2.21 30.19 10.81
CA GLU A 109 -0.89 30.31 11.42
C GLU A 109 0.13 30.97 10.45
N PRO A 110 1.24 31.53 10.99
CA PRO A 110 2.35 31.99 10.16
C PRO A 110 2.84 30.90 9.20
N PRO A 111 3.25 31.24 7.96
CA PRO A 111 3.60 30.23 6.99
C PRO A 111 4.99 29.65 7.24
N VAL A 112 5.17 28.39 6.83
CA VAL A 112 6.49 27.90 6.43
C VAL A 112 6.70 28.15 4.94
N VAL A 113 7.94 28.43 4.53
CA VAL A 113 8.29 28.81 3.15
C VAL A 113 9.43 27.95 2.63
N GLY A 114 9.37 27.57 1.36
CA GLY A 114 10.33 26.63 0.78
C GLY A 114 10.04 26.25 -0.67
N ALA A 115 10.69 25.20 -1.15
CA ALA A 115 10.55 24.68 -2.51
C ALA A 115 10.96 23.22 -2.57
N TYR A 116 10.62 22.54 -3.67
CA TYR A 116 11.11 21.20 -3.95
C TYR A 116 12.50 21.23 -4.57
N ARG A 117 13.32 20.25 -4.20
CA ARG A 117 14.60 19.92 -4.82
C ARG A 117 14.77 18.41 -4.82
N ASP A 118 15.06 17.84 -5.99
CA ASP A 118 15.30 16.39 -6.16
C ASP A 118 14.19 15.51 -5.56
N GLY A 119 12.93 15.92 -5.73
CA GLY A 119 11.75 15.20 -5.23
C GLY A 119 11.44 15.36 -3.74
N VAL A 120 12.22 16.19 -3.02
CA VAL A 120 12.01 16.50 -1.59
C VAL A 120 11.62 17.97 -1.44
N GLY A 121 10.47 18.22 -0.82
CA GLY A 121 10.00 19.56 -0.50
C GLY A 121 10.36 19.93 0.93
N THR A 122 11.17 20.96 1.13
CA THR A 122 11.56 21.42 2.48
C THR A 122 11.11 22.85 2.70
N PHE A 123 10.32 23.08 3.75
CA PHE A 123 9.71 24.37 4.08
C PHE A 123 10.00 24.72 5.53
N GLU A 124 10.49 25.94 5.79
CA GLU A 124 10.84 26.38 7.14
C GLU A 124 10.15 27.70 7.50
N GLY A 125 9.86 27.90 8.78
CA GLY A 125 9.24 29.11 9.31
C GLY A 125 9.32 29.17 10.83
N GLU A 126 8.84 30.27 11.41
CA GLU A 126 8.67 30.42 12.85
C GLU A 126 7.21 30.20 13.22
N LEU A 127 6.97 29.25 14.11
CA LEU A 127 5.66 28.94 14.67
C LEU A 127 5.68 29.12 16.19
N GLU A 128 4.54 28.93 16.83
CA GLU A 128 4.43 28.90 18.28
C GLU A 128 4.10 27.49 18.78
N HIS A 129 4.75 27.07 19.87
CA HIS A 129 4.36 25.88 20.62
C HIS A 129 4.28 26.22 22.10
N ALA A 130 3.09 26.06 22.69
CA ALA A 130 2.81 26.34 24.11
C ALA A 130 3.27 27.75 24.56
N GLY A 131 2.95 28.79 23.77
CA GLY A 131 3.32 30.17 24.07
C GLY A 131 4.77 30.54 23.80
N ARG A 132 5.56 29.65 23.16
CA ARG A 132 6.98 29.88 22.88
C ARG A 132 7.26 29.79 21.38
N PRO A 133 8.09 30.70 20.82
CA PRO A 133 8.51 30.61 19.44
C PRO A 133 9.37 29.35 19.23
N VAL A 134 9.11 28.64 18.13
CA VAL A 134 9.87 27.48 17.67
C VAL A 134 10.15 27.60 16.18
N ARG A 135 11.32 27.13 15.73
CA ARG A 135 11.53 26.93 14.30
C ARG A 135 10.82 25.66 13.89
N ALA A 136 10.00 25.74 12.85
CA ALA A 136 9.32 24.60 12.26
C ALA A 136 9.91 24.25 10.90
N ARG A 137 10.00 22.95 10.61
CA ARG A 137 10.34 22.43 9.28
C ARG A 137 9.31 21.41 8.86
N PHE A 138 8.72 21.61 7.68
CA PHE A 138 7.88 20.63 7.00
C PHE A 138 8.68 20.00 5.86
N VAL A 139 8.65 18.67 5.77
CA VAL A 139 9.35 17.91 4.75
C VAL A 139 8.38 16.98 4.03
N TRP A 140 8.31 17.11 2.71
CA TRP A 140 7.57 16.23 1.81
C TRP A 140 8.53 15.32 1.05
N SER A 141 8.24 14.02 0.99
CA SER A 141 9.06 13.01 0.32
C SER A 141 8.24 11.77 -0.04
N GLY A 142 8.85 10.78 -0.70
CA GLY A 142 8.17 9.52 -1.03
C GLY A 142 6.94 9.71 -1.93
N ILE A 143 6.98 10.74 -2.77
CA ILE A 143 5.86 11.15 -3.62
C ILE A 143 5.78 10.24 -4.82
N SER A 144 4.60 9.69 -5.04
CA SER A 144 4.21 8.98 -6.25
C SER A 144 2.82 9.43 -6.70
N ALA A 145 2.29 8.81 -7.75
CA ALA A 145 0.90 9.02 -8.14
C ALA A 145 -0.09 8.67 -7.02
N HIS A 146 0.26 7.76 -6.09
CA HIS A 146 -0.67 7.19 -5.11
C HIS A 146 -0.21 7.28 -3.65
N THR A 147 0.99 7.80 -3.39
CA THR A 147 1.60 7.88 -2.05
C THR A 147 2.30 9.21 -1.85
N ALA A 148 2.34 9.69 -0.61
CA ALA A 148 3.24 10.76 -0.20
C ALA A 148 3.53 10.65 1.30
N HIS A 149 4.69 11.14 1.73
CA HIS A 149 5.05 11.26 3.13
C HIS A 149 5.30 12.73 3.46
N TRP A 150 4.68 13.20 4.53
CA TRP A 150 4.95 14.47 5.15
C TRP A 150 5.43 14.27 6.58
N HIS A 151 6.37 15.09 7.04
CA HIS A 151 6.68 15.16 8.46
C HIS A 151 7.03 16.57 8.91
N GLN A 152 6.80 16.82 10.19
CA GLN A 152 7.10 18.06 10.89
C GLN A 152 8.23 17.86 11.89
N GLN A 153 9.11 18.85 11.96
CA GLN A 153 10.15 18.96 12.96
C GLN A 153 10.11 20.32 13.66
N PHE A 154 10.42 20.33 14.95
CA PHE A 154 10.61 21.55 15.73
C PHE A 154 12.05 21.68 16.22
N SER A 155 12.50 22.92 16.37
CA SER A 155 13.78 23.28 16.94
C SER A 155 13.65 24.49 17.87
N VAL A 156 14.33 24.42 19.01
CA VAL A 156 14.41 25.48 20.03
C VAL A 156 15.80 26.12 20.13
N ASP A 157 16.77 25.65 19.33
CA ASP A 157 18.18 26.08 19.37
C ASP A 157 18.61 26.72 18.04
N GLY A 158 17.67 27.34 17.33
CA GLY A 158 17.94 28.01 16.04
C GLY A 158 18.10 27.04 14.85
N GLY A 159 17.85 25.75 15.05
CA GLY A 159 17.96 24.71 14.02
C GLY A 159 19.23 23.87 14.12
N ALA A 160 19.96 23.95 15.23
CA ALA A 160 21.12 23.10 15.48
C ALA A 160 20.70 21.64 15.77
N SER A 161 19.56 21.44 16.42
CA SER A 161 18.90 20.15 16.59
C SER A 161 17.41 20.23 16.21
N TRP A 162 16.85 19.08 15.82
CA TRP A 162 15.47 18.97 15.35
C TRP A 162 14.78 17.75 15.96
N GLU A 163 13.61 17.95 16.57
CA GLU A 163 12.73 16.87 17.00
C GLU A 163 11.62 16.67 15.96
N THR A 164 11.65 15.54 15.27
CA THR A 164 10.51 15.11 14.45
C THR A 164 9.36 14.74 15.38
N ASN A 165 8.23 15.43 15.25
CA ASN A 165 7.12 15.33 16.20
C ASN A 165 5.77 15.03 15.56
N TRP A 166 5.72 14.94 14.22
CA TRP A 166 4.53 14.50 13.50
C TRP A 166 4.92 13.92 12.15
N HIS A 167 4.34 12.77 11.81
CA HIS A 167 4.35 12.17 10.50
C HIS A 167 2.93 12.02 9.96
N MET A 168 2.78 12.26 8.65
CA MET A 168 1.59 11.94 7.87
C MET A 168 2.01 11.07 6.70
N TRP A 169 1.39 9.90 6.55
CA TRP A 169 1.53 9.06 5.37
C TRP A 169 0.23 9.06 4.60
N LEU A 170 0.30 9.55 3.37
CA LEU A 170 -0.86 9.78 2.52
C LEU A 170 -0.96 8.66 1.48
N ARG A 171 -2.19 8.15 1.31
CA ARG A 171 -2.55 7.12 0.33
C ARG A 171 -3.75 7.58 -0.50
N ARG A 172 -3.60 7.59 -1.83
CA ARG A 172 -4.68 8.05 -2.71
C ARG A 172 -5.85 7.09 -2.62
N CYS A 173 -7.04 7.64 -2.48
CA CYS A 173 -8.28 6.88 -2.54
C CYS A 173 -9.25 7.49 -3.55
N ASP A 174 -10.21 6.67 -4.00
CA ASP A 174 -11.32 7.12 -4.81
C ASP A 174 -12.48 7.65 -3.96
N ASP A 175 -13.61 7.92 -4.61
CA ASP A 175 -14.75 8.54 -3.93
C ASP A 175 -15.42 7.65 -2.88
N ASP A 176 -15.26 6.33 -3.02
CA ASP A 176 -15.75 5.32 -2.10
C ASP A 176 -14.73 5.01 -0.98
N GLY A 177 -13.59 5.72 -0.96
CA GLY A 177 -12.52 5.48 0.00
C GLY A 177 -11.70 4.23 -0.29
N ARG A 178 -11.76 3.68 -1.50
CA ARG A 178 -10.91 2.55 -1.91
C ARG A 178 -9.54 3.04 -2.31
N LEU A 179 -8.49 2.35 -1.88
CA LEU A 179 -7.14 2.74 -2.22
C LEU A 179 -6.87 2.51 -3.71
N LEU A 180 -6.16 3.45 -4.34
CA LEU A 180 -5.74 3.31 -5.74
C LEU A 180 -4.32 2.77 -5.80
N HIS A 181 -4.16 1.54 -6.30
CA HIS A 181 -2.88 0.85 -6.40
C HIS A 181 -2.55 0.36 -7.80
N GLN A 182 -1.25 0.32 -8.07
CA GLN A 182 -0.66 -0.34 -9.22
C GLN A 182 0.32 -1.37 -8.66
N ASP A 183 0.08 -2.65 -8.94
CA ASP A 183 0.87 -3.75 -8.39
C ASP A 183 1.56 -4.51 -9.52
N ALA A 184 2.67 -3.97 -10.03
CA ALA A 184 3.46 -4.64 -11.06
C ALA A 184 4.23 -5.85 -10.48
N VAL A 185 4.49 -5.84 -9.17
CA VAL A 185 5.12 -6.92 -8.43
C VAL A 185 4.29 -7.22 -7.20
N ILE A 186 4.01 -8.49 -6.94
CA ILE A 186 3.40 -8.95 -5.68
C ILE A 186 4.31 -9.95 -4.98
N GLU A 187 4.16 -10.05 -3.67
CA GLU A 187 4.71 -11.14 -2.87
C GLU A 187 3.57 -11.99 -2.32
N LEU A 188 3.58 -13.29 -2.63
CA LEU A 188 2.80 -14.29 -1.90
C LEU A 188 3.67 -14.81 -0.76
N ARG A 189 3.23 -14.60 0.49
CA ARG A 189 3.98 -14.90 1.70
C ARG A 189 3.21 -15.93 2.53
N ARG A 190 3.89 -16.98 2.99
CA ARG A 190 3.29 -18.07 3.76
C ARG A 190 4.11 -18.36 5.02
N TYR A 191 3.68 -17.84 6.16
CA TYR A 191 4.42 -17.99 7.40
C TYR A 191 4.04 -19.27 8.10
N ARG A 192 5.03 -19.94 8.69
CA ARG A 192 4.82 -21.06 9.60
C ARG A 192 4.87 -20.54 11.03
N LEU A 193 3.84 -20.84 11.80
CA LEU A 193 3.63 -20.29 13.13
C LEU A 193 3.77 -21.37 14.19
N HIS A 194 3.97 -20.94 15.44
CA HIS A 194 3.85 -21.82 16.58
C HIS A 194 2.39 -22.30 16.74
N PRO A 195 2.17 -23.54 17.21
CA PRO A 195 0.83 -24.10 17.38
C PRO A 195 -0.14 -23.16 18.11
N GLY A 196 -1.27 -22.86 17.47
CA GLY A 196 -2.33 -22.03 18.04
C GLY A 196 -2.04 -20.52 18.11
N ARG A 197 -0.91 -20.05 17.54
CA ARG A 197 -0.52 -18.63 17.55
C ARG A 197 -0.94 -17.86 16.29
N ARG A 198 -1.63 -18.49 15.35
CA ARG A 198 -2.05 -17.87 14.08
C ARG A 198 -2.91 -16.64 14.26
N ASP A 199 -4.00 -16.77 15.02
CA ASP A 199 -4.95 -15.67 15.15
C ASP A 199 -4.37 -14.50 15.98
N GLU A 200 -3.43 -14.78 16.89
CA GLU A 200 -2.66 -13.72 17.58
C GLU A 200 -1.82 -12.90 16.60
N LEU A 201 -1.12 -13.56 15.65
CA LEU A 201 -0.38 -12.84 14.62
C LEU A 201 -1.31 -12.08 13.68
N ILE A 202 -2.43 -12.68 13.27
CA ILE A 202 -3.41 -12.01 12.40
C ILE A 202 -3.94 -10.74 13.08
N GLU A 203 -4.30 -10.80 14.36
CA GLU A 203 -4.81 -9.64 15.10
C GLU A 203 -3.75 -8.53 15.20
N LEU A 204 -2.51 -8.87 15.56
CA LEU A 204 -1.40 -7.90 15.59
C LEU A 204 -1.14 -7.31 14.20
N PHE A 205 -1.14 -8.15 13.16
CA PHE A 205 -0.86 -7.74 11.79
C PHE A 205 -1.94 -6.80 11.26
N GLU A 206 -3.21 -7.15 11.44
CA GLU A 206 -4.35 -6.33 11.01
C GLU A 206 -4.42 -5.01 11.77
N ARG A 207 -4.05 -4.97 13.06
CA ARG A 207 -4.09 -3.75 13.86
C ARG A 207 -2.91 -2.82 13.59
N GLU A 208 -1.70 -3.36 13.50
CA GLU A 208 -0.47 -2.55 13.52
C GLU A 208 0.25 -2.49 12.17
N PHE A 209 0.14 -3.54 11.33
CA PHE A 209 1.03 -3.72 10.17
C PHE A 209 0.39 -3.47 8.81
N VAL A 210 -0.94 -3.40 8.71
CA VAL A 210 -1.58 -3.10 7.42
C VAL A 210 -1.28 -1.66 7.02
N GLU A 211 -1.81 -0.69 7.75
CA GLU A 211 -1.67 0.72 7.40
C GLU A 211 -0.23 1.23 7.50
N SER A 212 0.60 0.66 8.38
CA SER A 212 2.01 1.08 8.51
C SER A 212 2.90 0.57 7.37
N GLN A 213 2.57 -0.57 6.75
CA GLN A 213 3.21 -1.00 5.49
C GLN A 213 2.67 -0.20 4.30
N GLU A 214 1.37 0.06 4.26
CA GLU A 214 0.77 0.87 3.21
C GLU A 214 1.32 2.30 3.24
N ALA A 215 1.46 2.89 4.41
CA ALA A 215 2.07 4.19 4.63
C ALA A 215 3.41 4.39 3.90
N VAL A 216 4.23 3.35 3.77
CA VAL A 216 5.56 3.43 3.14
C VAL A 216 5.60 2.93 1.69
N GLY A 217 4.45 2.63 1.09
CA GLY A 217 4.36 2.33 -0.35
C GLY A 217 4.01 0.90 -0.72
N MET A 218 3.77 0.02 0.24
CA MET A 218 3.26 -1.34 -0.04
C MET A 218 1.75 -1.31 -0.26
N HIS A 219 1.14 -2.34 -0.85
CA HIS A 219 -0.31 -2.50 -0.92
C HIS A 219 -0.73 -3.84 -0.30
N LEU A 220 -1.58 -3.86 0.73
CA LEU A 220 -1.89 -5.09 1.47
C LEU A 220 -3.10 -5.84 0.88
N ILE A 221 -2.91 -6.39 -0.32
CA ILE A 221 -3.96 -6.99 -1.16
C ILE A 221 -4.81 -8.05 -0.43
N GLY A 222 -4.20 -8.98 0.30
CA GLY A 222 -4.97 -10.05 0.93
C GLY A 222 -4.30 -10.70 2.12
N GLN A 223 -5.09 -11.02 3.14
CA GLN A 223 -4.67 -11.71 4.36
C GLN A 223 -5.62 -12.90 4.56
N PHE A 224 -5.06 -14.06 4.91
CA PHE A 224 -5.82 -15.31 4.88
C PHE A 224 -5.46 -16.25 6.02
N ARG A 225 -6.49 -16.95 6.51
CA ARG A 225 -6.34 -18.20 7.24
C ARG A 225 -6.26 -19.34 6.24
N ASP A 226 -5.26 -20.20 6.39
CA ASP A 226 -5.24 -21.48 5.69
C ASP A 226 -6.23 -22.45 6.37
N LEU A 227 -7.10 -23.07 5.57
CA LEU A 227 -8.12 -24.00 6.06
C LEU A 227 -7.58 -25.44 6.20
N ASP A 228 -6.46 -25.74 5.57
CA ASP A 228 -5.81 -27.04 5.61
C ASP A 228 -4.67 -27.10 6.62
N ASP A 229 -4.17 -25.95 7.08
CA ASP A 229 -3.11 -25.84 8.08
C ASP A 229 -3.40 -24.72 9.10
N PRO A 230 -3.77 -25.06 10.36
CA PRO A 230 -4.09 -24.05 11.38
C PRO A 230 -2.89 -23.21 11.81
N ASP A 231 -1.66 -23.65 11.52
CA ASP A 231 -0.43 -22.98 11.91
C ASP A 231 0.22 -22.22 10.73
N ARG A 232 -0.54 -22.01 9.64
CA ARG A 232 -0.13 -21.19 8.50
C ARG A 232 -0.87 -19.85 8.44
N TYR A 233 -0.11 -18.79 8.24
CA TYR A 233 -0.63 -17.47 7.87
C TYR A 233 -0.18 -17.10 6.45
N THR A 234 -1.14 -16.99 5.53
CA THR A 234 -0.88 -16.67 4.12
C THR A 234 -1.35 -15.25 3.85
N TRP A 235 -0.52 -14.46 3.18
CA TRP A 235 -0.88 -13.09 2.82
C TRP A 235 -0.16 -12.64 1.55
N ILE A 236 -0.71 -11.58 0.94
CA ILE A 236 -0.26 -11.01 -0.31
C ILE A 236 -0.06 -9.52 -0.11
N ARG A 237 1.07 -9.01 -0.58
CA ARG A 237 1.29 -7.57 -0.75
C ARG A 237 1.78 -7.24 -2.15
N GLY A 238 1.44 -6.06 -2.63
CA GLY A 238 1.83 -5.52 -3.92
C GLY A 238 2.73 -4.30 -3.82
N PHE A 239 3.41 -4.03 -4.94
CA PHE A 239 4.30 -2.90 -5.14
C PHE A 239 4.17 -2.37 -6.58
N PRO A 240 4.26 -1.05 -6.79
CA PRO A 240 4.31 -0.46 -8.13
C PRO A 240 5.49 -0.93 -8.97
N ASP A 241 6.66 -1.10 -8.35
CA ASP A 241 7.87 -1.58 -8.98
C ASP A 241 8.91 -2.03 -7.94
N HIS A 242 10.05 -2.54 -8.41
CA HIS A 242 11.16 -3.00 -7.57
C HIS A 242 11.90 -1.89 -6.81
N THR A 243 11.84 -0.64 -7.29
CA THR A 243 12.43 0.52 -6.60
C THR A 243 11.59 0.86 -5.38
N VAL A 244 10.27 1.00 -5.54
CA VAL A 244 9.32 1.22 -4.45
C VAL A 244 9.31 0.03 -3.50
N ARG A 245 9.39 -1.20 -4.01
CA ARG A 245 9.54 -2.40 -3.15
C ARG A 245 10.70 -2.26 -2.19
N ARG A 246 11.89 -1.93 -2.69
CA ARG A 246 13.08 -1.80 -1.85
C ARG A 246 12.90 -0.70 -0.79
N SER A 247 12.52 0.51 -1.20
CA SER A 247 12.40 1.65 -0.28
C SER A 247 11.28 1.46 0.75
N ALA A 248 10.16 0.86 0.35
CA ALA A 248 9.06 0.53 1.26
C ALA A 248 9.48 -0.51 2.31
N LEU A 249 10.23 -1.54 1.92
CA LEU A 249 10.76 -2.54 2.87
C LEU A 249 11.76 -1.92 3.83
N GLU A 250 12.68 -1.09 3.33
CA GLU A 250 13.61 -0.33 4.18
C GLU A 250 12.84 0.57 5.18
N GLY A 251 11.81 1.27 4.70
CA GLY A 251 10.96 2.15 5.50
C GLY A 251 10.19 1.43 6.61
N PHE A 252 9.52 0.32 6.29
CA PHE A 252 8.74 -0.43 7.29
C PHE A 252 9.64 -1.14 8.30
N TYR A 253 10.58 -1.97 7.84
CA TYR A 253 11.42 -2.79 8.72
C TYR A 253 12.49 -1.98 9.47
N GLY A 254 12.86 -0.79 8.98
CA GLY A 254 13.67 0.19 9.70
C GLY A 254 12.86 1.14 10.61
N GLY A 255 11.54 1.17 10.42
CA GLY A 255 10.63 2.15 11.01
C GLY A 255 10.22 1.87 12.47
N PRO A 256 9.57 2.86 13.12
CA PRO A 256 9.20 2.80 14.53
C PRO A 256 8.16 1.70 14.82
N THR A 257 7.16 1.50 13.95
CA THR A 257 6.12 0.49 14.14
C THR A 257 6.70 -0.92 14.18
N TRP A 258 7.56 -1.29 13.23
CA TRP A 258 8.23 -2.59 13.28
C TRP A 258 9.13 -2.71 14.52
N LYS A 259 9.92 -1.70 14.86
CA LYS A 259 10.77 -1.72 16.07
C LYS A 259 9.95 -1.98 17.34
N ARG A 260 8.76 -1.36 17.45
CA ARG A 260 7.85 -1.51 18.59
C ARG A 260 7.23 -2.91 18.69
N HIS A 261 6.83 -3.50 17.56
CA HIS A 261 6.00 -4.72 17.56
C HIS A 261 6.72 -5.99 17.09
N ARG A 262 7.96 -5.91 16.58
CA ARG A 262 8.70 -7.07 16.04
C ARG A 262 8.87 -8.21 17.03
N GLU A 263 9.03 -7.93 18.32
CA GLU A 263 9.23 -8.97 19.33
C GLU A 263 7.97 -9.82 19.51
N ALA A 264 6.80 -9.16 19.63
CA ALA A 264 5.51 -9.82 19.68
C ALA A 264 5.23 -10.61 18.39
N ALA A 265 5.50 -10.01 17.22
CA ALA A 265 5.32 -10.70 15.94
C ALA A 265 6.22 -11.94 15.82
N ASN A 266 7.53 -11.78 16.08
CA ASN A 266 8.51 -12.86 15.96
C ASN A 266 8.23 -14.01 16.95
N ALA A 267 7.70 -13.72 18.14
CA ALA A 267 7.33 -14.76 19.11
C ALA A 267 6.23 -15.71 18.61
N THR A 268 5.48 -15.34 17.57
CA THR A 268 4.45 -16.21 16.96
C THR A 268 4.98 -17.07 15.81
N MET A 269 6.13 -16.73 15.23
CA MET A 269 6.61 -17.29 13.96
C MET A 269 7.74 -18.30 14.17
N LEU A 270 7.65 -19.44 13.48
CA LEU A 270 8.75 -20.40 13.30
C LEU A 270 9.59 -20.04 12.08
N ASP A 271 8.94 -19.63 10.99
CA ASP A 271 9.57 -19.31 9.70
C ASP A 271 8.71 -18.32 8.90
N SER A 272 9.37 -17.44 8.16
CA SER A 272 8.77 -16.40 7.32
C SER A 272 9.32 -16.36 5.88
N ASP A 273 10.10 -17.37 5.47
CA ASP A 273 10.95 -17.33 4.27
C ASP A 273 10.27 -17.93 3.02
N ASP A 274 9.12 -18.59 3.19
CA ASP A 274 8.29 -19.08 2.09
C ASP A 274 7.55 -17.91 1.41
N VAL A 275 8.31 -17.22 0.56
CA VAL A 275 7.91 -16.02 -0.16
C VAL A 275 8.17 -16.20 -1.65
N LEU A 276 7.13 -16.06 -2.46
CA LEU A 276 7.24 -15.98 -3.91
C LEU A 276 7.11 -14.52 -4.34
N MET A 277 8.08 -14.03 -5.10
CA MET A 277 7.99 -12.75 -5.79
C MET A 277 7.44 -12.98 -7.20
N LEU A 278 6.39 -12.24 -7.55
CA LEU A 278 5.52 -12.57 -8.67
C LEU A 278 5.18 -11.32 -9.49
N LYS A 279 5.04 -11.48 -10.81
CA LYS A 279 4.56 -10.47 -11.76
C LYS A 279 3.34 -11.00 -12.53
N PRO A 280 2.42 -10.14 -13.01
CA PRO A 280 1.28 -10.59 -13.81
C PRO A 280 1.74 -11.47 -14.98
N ALA A 281 1.08 -12.61 -15.16
CA ALA A 281 1.41 -13.56 -16.22
C ALA A 281 1.16 -13.00 -17.63
N TRP A 282 0.18 -12.09 -17.77
CA TRP A 282 -0.12 -11.34 -18.99
C TRP A 282 -0.88 -10.04 -18.68
N PRO A 283 -1.02 -9.09 -19.63
CA PRO A 283 -1.81 -7.88 -19.41
C PRO A 283 -3.25 -8.21 -18.99
N GLY A 284 -3.68 -7.68 -17.85
CA GLY A 284 -5.01 -7.92 -17.29
C GLY A 284 -5.14 -9.20 -16.46
N SER A 285 -4.04 -9.92 -16.19
CA SER A 285 -4.05 -11.08 -15.29
C SER A 285 -3.81 -10.73 -13.82
N SER A 286 -3.61 -9.45 -13.50
CA SER A 286 -3.45 -8.97 -12.12
C SER A 286 -4.79 -8.93 -11.37
N PHE A 287 -4.74 -8.87 -10.04
CA PHE A 287 -5.90 -8.54 -9.22
C PHE A 287 -6.56 -7.24 -9.71
N ALA A 288 -7.89 -7.24 -9.75
CA ALA A 288 -8.67 -6.03 -9.95
C ALA A 288 -8.63 -5.15 -8.71
N ALA A 289 -9.00 -3.87 -8.85
CA ALA A 289 -9.20 -2.99 -7.72
C ALA A 289 -10.22 -3.58 -6.73
N ALA A 290 -10.00 -3.34 -5.44
CA ALA A 290 -10.89 -3.79 -4.39
C ALA A 290 -12.33 -3.37 -4.68
N ARG A 291 -13.29 -4.28 -4.45
CA ARG A 291 -14.71 -3.98 -4.66
C ARG A 291 -15.28 -3.05 -3.61
N GLN A 292 -14.68 -3.03 -2.42
CA GLN A 292 -15.14 -2.31 -1.24
C GLN A 292 -13.94 -1.70 -0.52
N ALA A 293 -14.18 -0.64 0.25
CA ALA A 293 -13.16 -0.08 1.14
C ALA A 293 -12.78 -1.10 2.23
N ARG A 294 -11.53 -1.05 2.68
CA ARG A 294 -11.04 -1.93 3.74
C ARG A 294 -11.81 -1.67 5.03
N ALA A 295 -12.22 -2.74 5.70
CA ALA A 295 -12.85 -2.64 7.01
C ALA A 295 -11.91 -2.00 8.05
N ALA A 296 -12.48 -1.33 9.05
CA ALA A 296 -11.72 -0.75 10.15
C ALA A 296 -11.03 -1.82 11.01
N PRO A 297 -9.94 -1.50 11.73
CA PRO A 297 -9.37 -2.39 12.74
C PRO A 297 -10.43 -2.85 13.75
N GLY A 298 -10.41 -4.15 14.09
CA GLY A 298 -11.37 -4.74 15.03
C GLY A 298 -12.76 -5.03 14.45
N ALA A 299 -12.97 -4.86 13.15
CA ALA A 299 -14.20 -5.29 12.48
C ALA A 299 -14.51 -6.78 12.75
N ALA A 300 -15.78 -7.09 13.02
CA ALA A 300 -16.20 -8.44 13.33
C ALA A 300 -15.91 -9.40 12.17
N ASP A 301 -15.44 -10.60 12.51
CA ASP A 301 -15.31 -11.69 11.53
C ASP A 301 -16.68 -12.32 11.28
N GLU A 302 -17.49 -11.62 10.48
CA GLU A 302 -18.68 -12.24 9.90
C GLU A 302 -18.25 -13.46 9.09
N ALA A 303 -19.12 -14.46 8.91
CA ALA A 303 -18.76 -15.64 8.12
C ALA A 303 -18.30 -15.19 6.72
N ALA A 304 -16.99 -15.27 6.45
CA ALA A 304 -16.40 -14.73 5.24
C ALA A 304 -17.18 -15.23 4.01
N GLN A 305 -17.76 -14.30 3.26
CA GLN A 305 -18.43 -14.60 2.01
C GLN A 305 -17.32 -14.87 0.98
N GLY A 306 -17.31 -16.07 0.41
CA GLY A 306 -16.27 -16.50 -0.53
C GLY A 306 -15.06 -17.19 0.12
N ARG A 307 -14.51 -18.15 -0.60
CA ARG A 307 -13.23 -18.81 -0.31
C ARG A 307 -12.29 -18.55 -1.48
N ILE A 308 -11.01 -18.40 -1.20
CA ILE A 308 -10.00 -18.31 -2.24
C ILE A 308 -9.35 -19.68 -2.40
N LEU A 309 -9.37 -20.18 -3.62
CA LEU A 309 -8.52 -21.29 -4.02
C LEU A 309 -7.29 -20.70 -4.73
N ALA A 310 -6.10 -21.07 -4.27
CA ALA A 310 -4.87 -20.72 -4.95
C ALA A 310 -4.10 -21.97 -5.36
N GLY A 311 -3.46 -21.90 -6.53
CA GLY A 311 -2.57 -22.94 -7.02
C GLY A 311 -1.16 -22.42 -7.16
N VAL A 312 -0.18 -23.11 -6.58
CA VAL A 312 1.25 -22.82 -6.74
C VAL A 312 1.88 -23.95 -7.55
N CYS A 313 2.32 -23.63 -8.77
CA CYS A 313 2.78 -24.59 -9.77
C CYS A 313 4.26 -24.37 -10.06
N ALA A 314 5.15 -25.25 -9.57
CA ALA A 314 6.58 -25.19 -9.85
C ALA A 314 6.87 -25.63 -11.31
N LEU A 315 7.36 -24.72 -12.16
CA LEU A 315 7.46 -24.93 -13.60
C LEU A 315 8.79 -25.55 -14.04
N ASN A 316 8.78 -26.63 -14.80
CA ASN A 316 10.00 -27.09 -15.47
C ASN A 316 10.36 -26.15 -16.64
N GLN A 317 11.47 -26.41 -17.36
CA GLN A 317 11.91 -25.56 -18.46
C GLN A 317 10.87 -25.42 -19.59
N ALA A 318 10.14 -26.50 -19.92
CA ALA A 318 9.05 -26.44 -20.90
C ALA A 318 7.85 -25.64 -20.39
N GLY A 319 7.54 -25.75 -19.09
CA GLY A 319 6.49 -24.98 -18.44
C GLY A 319 6.75 -23.48 -18.48
N VAL A 320 7.99 -23.05 -18.24
CA VAL A 320 8.39 -21.63 -18.35
C VAL A 320 8.11 -21.07 -19.75
N ALA A 321 8.32 -21.89 -20.79
CA ALA A 321 8.18 -21.44 -22.18
C ALA A 321 6.73 -21.27 -22.64
N GLY A 322 5.74 -21.95 -22.03
CA GLY A 322 4.38 -21.94 -22.57
C GLY A 322 3.23 -22.26 -21.63
N PHE A 323 3.48 -22.63 -20.37
CA PHE A 323 2.41 -23.04 -19.47
C PHE A 323 1.44 -21.91 -19.14
N ALA A 324 1.87 -20.65 -19.07
CA ALA A 324 0.97 -19.51 -18.85
C ALA A 324 -0.10 -19.41 -19.95
N ALA A 325 0.29 -19.50 -21.22
CA ALA A 325 -0.64 -19.46 -22.35
C ALA A 325 -1.56 -20.70 -22.39
N THR A 326 -1.04 -21.87 -21.99
CA THR A 326 -1.86 -23.08 -21.83
C THR A 326 -2.84 -22.94 -20.66
N PHE A 327 -2.41 -22.35 -19.55
CA PHE A 327 -3.28 -22.09 -18.39
C PHE A 327 -4.44 -21.17 -18.77
N GLU A 328 -4.14 -20.05 -19.43
CA GLU A 328 -5.15 -19.11 -19.92
C GLU A 328 -6.15 -19.79 -20.86
N ARG A 329 -5.67 -20.54 -21.85
CA ARG A 329 -6.52 -21.17 -22.86
C ARG A 329 -7.33 -22.35 -22.33
N GLU A 330 -6.77 -23.15 -21.42
CA GLU A 330 -7.32 -24.48 -21.10
C GLU A 330 -7.85 -24.61 -19.67
N PHE A 331 -7.32 -23.85 -18.70
CA PHE A 331 -7.73 -23.96 -17.30
C PHE A 331 -8.73 -22.87 -16.90
N VAL A 332 -8.56 -21.64 -17.40
CA VAL A 332 -9.48 -20.53 -17.11
C VAL A 332 -10.94 -20.84 -17.52
N PRO A 333 -11.22 -21.43 -18.69
CA PRO A 333 -12.59 -21.81 -19.03
C PRO A 333 -13.21 -22.84 -18.07
N VAL A 334 -12.42 -23.79 -17.55
CA VAL A 334 -12.90 -24.79 -16.58
C VAL A 334 -13.24 -24.14 -15.24
N LEU A 335 -12.38 -23.24 -14.75
CA LEU A 335 -12.65 -22.45 -13.54
C LEU A 335 -13.98 -21.70 -13.67
N ARG A 336 -14.20 -21.01 -14.80
CA ARG A 336 -15.44 -20.28 -15.07
C ARG A 336 -16.65 -21.20 -15.15
N ALA A 337 -16.53 -22.37 -15.77
CA ALA A 337 -17.63 -23.33 -15.92
C ALA A 337 -18.16 -23.86 -14.58
N VAL A 338 -17.30 -23.97 -13.55
CA VAL A 338 -17.71 -24.36 -12.19
C VAL A 338 -18.17 -23.18 -11.33
N GLY A 339 -18.27 -21.98 -11.91
CA GLY A 339 -18.66 -20.76 -11.21
C GLY A 339 -17.56 -20.13 -10.35
N ALA A 340 -16.29 -20.50 -10.56
CA ALA A 340 -15.17 -19.84 -9.90
C ALA A 340 -14.82 -18.54 -10.64
N GLU A 341 -14.65 -17.47 -9.88
CA GLU A 341 -14.20 -16.18 -10.38
C GLU A 341 -12.67 -16.15 -10.36
N LEU A 342 -12.02 -16.11 -11.52
CA LEU A 342 -10.57 -15.93 -11.58
C LEU A 342 -10.19 -14.52 -11.12
N LEU A 343 -9.36 -14.45 -10.08
CA LEU A 343 -8.90 -13.20 -9.48
C LEU A 343 -7.58 -12.71 -10.04
N GLY A 344 -6.67 -13.64 -10.35
CA GLY A 344 -5.39 -13.29 -10.92
C GLY A 344 -4.52 -14.51 -11.24
N VAL A 345 -3.60 -14.32 -12.18
CA VAL A 345 -2.58 -15.30 -12.58
C VAL A 345 -1.25 -14.58 -12.71
N TYR A 346 -0.23 -15.17 -12.10
CA TYR A 346 1.07 -14.59 -11.91
C TYR A 346 2.18 -15.60 -12.24
N LEU A 347 3.32 -15.08 -12.65
CA LEU A 347 4.56 -15.83 -12.85
C LEU A 347 5.61 -15.33 -11.87
N SER A 348 6.61 -16.16 -11.56
CA SER A 348 7.79 -15.69 -10.83
C SER A 348 8.42 -14.47 -11.49
N ASP A 349 8.72 -13.46 -10.67
CA ASP A 349 9.57 -12.35 -11.05
C ASP A 349 11.03 -12.72 -10.73
N ASP A 350 11.85 -12.77 -11.77
CA ASP A 350 13.25 -13.16 -11.77
C ASP A 350 14.21 -11.99 -11.45
N THR A 351 13.68 -10.82 -11.12
CA THR A 351 14.49 -9.69 -10.67
C THR A 351 15.22 -10.06 -9.37
N PRO A 352 16.53 -9.81 -9.25
CA PRO A 352 17.27 -10.12 -8.03
C PRO A 352 16.69 -9.41 -6.80
N ASN A 353 16.58 -10.13 -5.68
CA ASN A 353 16.09 -9.55 -4.42
C ASN A 353 17.09 -8.54 -3.85
N LYS A 354 16.77 -7.25 -3.95
CA LYS A 354 17.60 -6.15 -3.42
C LYS A 354 17.41 -5.89 -1.92
N PHE A 355 16.65 -6.73 -1.21
CA PHE A 355 16.44 -6.62 0.24
C PHE A 355 16.70 -7.97 0.94
N PRO A 356 17.98 -8.37 1.11
CA PRO A 356 18.36 -9.74 1.50
C PRO A 356 17.95 -10.13 2.94
N ARG A 357 17.55 -9.17 3.78
CA ARG A 357 17.02 -9.45 5.13
C ARG A 357 15.69 -10.19 5.12
N LEU A 358 14.99 -10.18 3.98
CA LEU A 358 13.77 -10.96 3.76
C LEU A 358 14.03 -11.83 2.53
N PRO A 359 14.45 -13.09 2.72
CA PRO A 359 14.68 -13.97 1.61
C PRO A 359 13.39 -14.20 0.82
N VAL A 360 13.56 -14.45 -0.47
CA VAL A 360 12.53 -14.94 -1.36
C VAL A 360 12.98 -16.29 -1.88
N ARG A 361 12.04 -17.15 -2.24
CA ARG A 361 12.35 -18.47 -2.77
C ARG A 361 13.09 -18.37 -4.09
N GLU A 362 14.19 -19.13 -4.18
CA GLU A 362 15.04 -19.26 -5.37
C GLU A 362 14.99 -20.68 -5.96
N ASP A 363 14.02 -21.49 -5.55
CA ASP A 363 13.84 -22.89 -5.95
C ASP A 363 13.25 -23.07 -7.36
N GLY A 364 13.26 -22.00 -8.15
CA GLY A 364 12.88 -21.97 -9.57
C GLY A 364 11.59 -21.21 -9.86
N PRO A 365 11.22 -21.10 -11.14
CA PRO A 365 10.04 -20.35 -11.56
C PRO A 365 8.73 -21.08 -11.21
N HIS A 366 7.71 -20.29 -10.92
CA HIS A 366 6.37 -20.74 -10.56
C HIS A 366 5.31 -20.02 -11.40
N LEU A 367 4.19 -20.69 -11.66
CA LEU A 367 2.92 -20.05 -11.98
C LEU A 367 2.04 -20.11 -10.73
N VAL A 368 1.47 -18.97 -10.36
CA VAL A 368 0.54 -18.87 -9.22
C VAL A 368 -0.78 -18.29 -9.71
N TRP A 369 -1.88 -18.92 -9.34
CA TRP A 369 -3.21 -18.43 -9.69
C TRP A 369 -4.12 -18.36 -8.46
N PHE A 370 -5.10 -17.47 -8.52
CA PHE A 370 -6.09 -17.25 -7.47
C PHE A 370 -7.48 -17.22 -8.08
N ALA A 371 -8.41 -17.95 -7.48
CA ALA A 371 -9.82 -17.88 -7.84
C ALA A 371 -10.70 -17.81 -6.59
N ARG A 372 -11.74 -16.98 -6.65
CA ARG A 372 -12.79 -16.97 -5.64
C ARG A 372 -13.82 -18.04 -5.99
N VAL A 373 -14.21 -18.79 -4.98
CA VAL A 373 -15.27 -19.78 -5.06
C VAL A 373 -16.38 -19.45 -4.04
N GLY A 374 -17.63 -19.66 -4.45
CA GLY A 374 -18.80 -19.24 -3.66
C GLY A 374 -19.05 -20.04 -2.40
N ASP A 375 -18.55 -21.28 -2.31
CA ASP A 375 -18.74 -22.14 -1.15
C ASP A 375 -17.56 -23.12 -0.94
N ALA A 376 -17.52 -23.77 0.22
CA ALA A 376 -16.47 -24.73 0.58
C ALA A 376 -16.47 -26.00 -0.31
N ALA A 377 -17.60 -26.34 -0.93
CA ALA A 377 -17.74 -27.53 -1.78
C ALA A 377 -17.26 -27.28 -3.22
N ALA A 378 -17.11 -26.02 -3.65
CA ALA A 378 -16.64 -25.66 -4.99
C ALA A 378 -15.23 -26.18 -5.28
N ALA A 379 -14.33 -26.14 -4.29
CA ALA A 379 -13.00 -26.73 -4.42
C ALA A 379 -13.06 -28.24 -4.68
N ALA A 380 -13.93 -28.96 -3.96
CA ALA A 380 -14.13 -30.39 -4.16
C ALA A 380 -14.75 -30.71 -5.53
N ARG A 381 -15.72 -29.90 -5.98
CA ARG A 381 -16.32 -30.02 -7.33
C ARG A 381 -15.28 -29.84 -8.42
N LEU A 382 -14.42 -28.82 -8.31
CA LEU A 382 -13.34 -28.57 -9.26
C LEU A 382 -12.33 -29.74 -9.27
N GLN A 383 -11.92 -30.22 -8.10
CA GLN A 383 -11.00 -31.37 -8.00
C GLN A 383 -11.61 -32.67 -8.55
N ALA A 384 -12.93 -32.84 -8.49
CA ALA A 384 -13.64 -33.98 -9.04
C ALA A 384 -13.92 -33.87 -10.56
N ASP A 385 -13.81 -32.67 -11.14
CA ASP A 385 -14.08 -32.44 -12.56
C ASP A 385 -13.11 -33.24 -13.46
N PRO A 386 -13.60 -34.07 -14.39
CA PRO A 386 -12.76 -34.95 -15.19
C PRO A 386 -11.86 -34.17 -16.16
N VAL A 387 -12.32 -33.03 -16.67
CA VAL A 387 -11.52 -32.17 -17.56
C VAL A 387 -10.39 -31.53 -16.76
N TRP A 388 -10.71 -30.97 -15.59
CA TRP A 388 -9.72 -30.41 -14.67
C TRP A 388 -8.62 -31.43 -14.32
N ARG A 389 -9.02 -32.64 -13.91
CA ARG A 389 -8.07 -33.71 -13.57
C ARG A 389 -7.21 -34.13 -14.75
N ALA A 390 -7.79 -34.29 -15.93
CA ALA A 390 -7.05 -34.66 -17.13
C ALA A 390 -6.00 -33.61 -17.50
N ARG A 391 -6.37 -32.32 -17.42
CA ARG A 391 -5.47 -31.20 -17.71
C ARG A 391 -4.31 -31.11 -16.72
N TRP A 392 -4.57 -31.26 -15.41
CA TRP A 392 -3.48 -31.29 -14.41
C TRP A 392 -2.58 -32.51 -14.55
N ALA A 393 -3.13 -33.69 -14.80
CA ALA A 393 -2.32 -34.88 -15.04
C ALA A 393 -1.39 -34.70 -16.25
N GLN A 394 -1.83 -34.00 -17.29
CA GLN A 394 -0.97 -33.63 -18.41
C GLN A 394 0.10 -32.60 -18.00
N ALA A 395 -0.31 -31.52 -17.31
CA ALA A 395 0.61 -30.49 -16.85
C ALA A 395 1.72 -31.05 -15.93
N GLU A 396 1.39 -31.96 -15.02
CA GLU A 396 2.35 -32.64 -14.15
C GLU A 396 3.41 -33.42 -14.92
N ARG A 397 3.06 -34.00 -16.08
CA ARG A 397 4.02 -34.73 -16.92
C ARG A 397 4.88 -33.82 -17.77
N GLU A 398 4.32 -32.71 -18.24
CA GLU A 398 4.91 -31.93 -19.34
C GLU A 398 5.51 -30.60 -18.89
N ALA A 399 4.91 -29.94 -17.90
CA ALA A 399 5.19 -28.54 -17.57
C ALA A 399 5.63 -28.29 -16.12
N LEU A 400 5.38 -29.23 -15.19
CA LEU A 400 5.68 -29.04 -13.77
C LEU A 400 6.92 -29.86 -13.33
N ARG A 401 7.63 -29.35 -12.31
CA ARG A 401 8.72 -30.07 -11.62
C ARG A 401 8.19 -31.02 -10.55
N GLU A 402 7.03 -30.70 -9.99
CA GLU A 402 6.37 -31.40 -8.88
C GLU A 402 4.85 -31.19 -8.97
N PRO A 403 4.04 -32.02 -8.29
CA PRO A 403 2.60 -31.80 -8.21
C PRO A 403 2.25 -30.40 -7.67
N PRO A 404 1.22 -29.73 -8.20
CA PRO A 404 0.86 -28.39 -7.78
C PRO A 404 0.36 -28.38 -6.33
N GLN A 405 0.68 -27.31 -5.60
CA GLN A 405 0.17 -27.09 -4.25
C GLN A 405 -1.16 -26.33 -4.31
N TRP A 406 -2.18 -26.84 -3.63
CA TRP A 406 -3.50 -26.21 -3.53
C TRP A 406 -3.68 -25.57 -2.16
N LEU A 407 -4.05 -24.29 -2.12
CA LEU A 407 -4.32 -23.57 -0.89
C LEU A 407 -5.80 -23.22 -0.81
N ARG A 408 -6.48 -23.64 0.26
CA ARG A 408 -7.85 -23.23 0.57
C ARG A 408 -7.79 -22.14 1.62
N LEU A 409 -8.05 -20.91 1.18
CA LEU A 409 -7.82 -19.71 1.96
C LEU A 409 -9.16 -19.05 2.34
N ALA A 410 -9.30 -18.75 3.63
CA ALA A 410 -10.38 -17.91 4.13
C ALA A 410 -9.85 -16.48 4.36
N PRO A 411 -10.36 -15.48 3.63
CA PRO A 411 -9.97 -14.08 3.85
C PRO A 411 -10.27 -13.65 5.29
N THR A 412 -9.34 -12.94 5.91
CA THR A 412 -9.58 -12.27 7.20
C THR A 412 -10.53 -11.07 7.02
N PRO A 413 -11.06 -10.46 8.10
CA PRO A 413 -12.02 -9.35 7.99
C PRO A 413 -11.53 -8.17 7.15
N ARG A 414 -10.22 -7.88 7.18
CA ARG A 414 -9.63 -6.72 6.51
C ARG A 414 -9.00 -7.03 5.16
N SER A 415 -9.12 -8.25 4.65
CA SER A 415 -8.60 -8.65 3.33
C SER A 415 -9.42 -8.03 2.19
N GLU A 416 -8.79 -7.39 1.21
CA GLU A 416 -9.52 -6.79 0.06
C GLU A 416 -10.10 -7.84 -0.88
N LEU A 417 -9.58 -9.08 -0.82
CA LEU A 417 -10.07 -10.20 -1.61
C LEU A 417 -11.31 -10.88 -1.01
N ARG A 418 -11.86 -10.34 0.09
CA ARG A 418 -13.06 -10.83 0.78
C ARG A 418 -14.36 -10.64 -0.01
N ALA A 419 -14.44 -9.68 -0.94
CA ALA A 419 -15.67 -9.36 -1.70
C ALA A 419 -15.51 -9.56 -3.22
#